data_AF-A0A5K0W5K7-F1
#
_entry.id   AF-A0A5K0W5K7-F1
#
_cell.length_a   1.000
_cell.length_b   1.000
_cell.length_c   1.000
_cell.angle_alpha   90.00
_cell.angle_beta   90.00
_cell.angle_gamma   90.00
#
_symmetry.space_group_name_H-M   'P 1'
#
loop_
_entity.id
_entity.type
_entity.pdbx_description
1 polymer ?
#
loop_
_entity_poly.entity_id
_entity_poly.type
_entity_poly.pdbx_seq_one_letter_code
_entity_poly.pdbx_strand_id
1 'polypeptide(L)' 'MGSLAFFAFALLGLLGASHAELQLGFYDHVCPQAESIIQGFVKEHIPNAPPLAAALLRLHFHDCFVR' A
#
# COMPACT_ATOMS: atom_id res chain seq x y z
N MET A 1 24.77 -33.53 -4.80
CA MET A 1 23.37 -33.30 -5.25
C MET A 1 22.62 -32.36 -4.31
N GLY A 2 22.62 -32.59 -2.98
CA GLY A 2 21.91 -31.72 -2.03
C GLY A 2 22.42 -30.26 -1.93
N SER A 3 23.73 -30.04 -2.07
CA SER A 3 24.30 -28.68 -1.96
C SER A 3 23.89 -27.77 -3.14
N LEU A 4 23.91 -28.28 -4.39
CA LEU A 4 23.45 -27.54 -5.57
C LEU A 4 21.95 -27.20 -5.50
N ALA A 5 21.13 -28.13 -5.00
CA ALA A 5 19.70 -27.90 -4.80
C ALA A 5 19.45 -26.82 -3.72
N PHE A 6 20.23 -26.84 -2.64
CA PHE A 6 20.15 -25.82 -1.58
C PHE A 6 20.54 -24.42 -2.09
N PHE A 7 21.63 -24.31 -2.86
CA PHE A 7 22.03 -23.06 -3.50
C PHE A 7 20.98 -22.55 -4.50
N ALA A 8 20.38 -23.45 -5.29
CA ALA A 8 19.31 -23.10 -6.22
C ALA A 8 18.06 -22.58 -5.50
N PHE A 9 17.66 -23.21 -4.40
CA PHE A 9 16.54 -22.75 -3.55
C PHE A 9 16.81 -21.40 -2.89
N ALA A 10 18.02 -21.18 -2.38
CA ALA A 10 18.42 -19.91 -1.78
C ALA A 10 18.40 -18.77 -2.82
N LEU A 11 18.92 -19.02 -4.04
CA LEU A 11 18.91 -18.07 -5.15
C LEU A 11 17.48 -17.74 -5.60
N LEU A 12 16.60 -18.74 -5.67
CA LEU A 12 15.19 -18.54 -6.03
C LEU A 12 14.43 -17.70 -5.00
N GLY A 13 14.72 -17.89 -3.70
CA GLY A 13 14.14 -17.08 -2.61
C GLY A 13 14.61 -15.62 -2.63
N LEU A 14 15.86 -15.37 -3.02
CA LEU A 14 16.40 -14.01 -3.21
C LEU A 14 15.78 -13.30 -4.41
N LEU A 15 15.52 -14.02 -5.50
CA LEU A 15 14.89 -13.47 -6.72
C LEU A 15 13.38 -13.18 -6.55
N GLY A 16 12.72 -13.83 -5.59
CA GLY A 16 11.29 -13.64 -5.29
C GLY A 16 10.98 -12.54 -4.28
N ALA A 17 11.99 -11.90 -3.69
CA ALA A 17 11.80 -10.80 -2.75
C ALA A 17 11.42 -9.52 -3.51
N SER A 18 10.12 -9.21 -3.57
CA SER A 18 9.65 -7.93 -4.08
C SER A 18 9.92 -6.83 -3.05
N HIS A 19 10.68 -5.81 -3.42
CA HIS A 19 10.83 -4.58 -2.64
C HIS A 19 9.53 -3.76 -2.74
N ALA A 20 8.58 -4.03 -1.85
CA ALA A 20 7.46 -3.12 -1.60
C ALA A 20 7.95 -1.97 -0.70
N GLU A 21 8.82 -1.12 -1.25
CA GLU A 21 9.43 -0.01 -0.52
C GLU A 21 8.40 1.10 -0.37
N LEU A 22 7.75 1.17 0.79
CA LEU A 22 6.92 2.32 1.16
C LEU A 22 7.82 3.46 1.62
N GLN A 23 7.59 4.65 1.08
CA GLN A 23 8.33 5.85 1.47
C GLN A 23 7.34 6.95 1.87
N LEU A 24 7.59 7.61 3.00
CA LEU A 24 6.90 8.86 3.33
C LEU A 24 7.27 9.94 2.30
N GLY A 25 6.28 10.71 1.86
CA GLY A 25 6.49 11.72 0.83
C GLY A 25 6.77 11.14 -0.56
N PHE A 26 6.34 9.90 -0.84
CA PHE A 26 6.53 9.26 -2.15
C PHE A 26 6.05 10.15 -3.32
N TYR A 27 4.99 10.93 -3.10
CA TYR A 27 4.41 11.81 -4.11
C TYR A 27 5.03 13.21 -4.14
N ASP A 28 5.95 13.58 -3.26
CA ASP A 28 6.42 14.96 -3.09
C ASP A 28 7.00 15.56 -4.39
N HIS A 29 7.63 14.73 -5.22
CA HIS A 29 8.27 15.19 -6.46
C HIS A 29 7.37 15.15 -7.69
N VAL A 30 6.24 14.45 -7.63
CA VAL A 30 5.34 14.23 -8.78
C VAL A 30 4.00 14.94 -8.57
N CYS A 31 3.46 14.86 -7.37
CA CYS A 31 2.22 15.50 -6.94
C CYS A 31 2.33 15.90 -5.45
N PRO A 32 3.04 17.00 -5.13
CA PRO A 32 3.27 17.43 -3.74
C PRO A 32 1.99 17.73 -2.97
N GLN A 33 0.89 17.99 -3.67
CA GLN A 33 -0.40 18.29 -3.07
C GLN A 33 -1.25 17.05 -2.81
N ALA A 34 -0.81 15.85 -3.21
CA ALA A 34 -1.63 14.63 -3.17
C ALA A 34 -2.28 14.41 -1.80
N GLU A 35 -1.48 14.36 -0.73
CA GLU A 35 -1.98 14.13 0.63
C GLU A 35 -2.91 15.26 1.11
N SER A 36 -2.58 16.51 0.77
CA SER A 36 -3.40 17.67 1.14
C SER A 36 -4.76 17.69 0.46
N ILE A 37 -4.82 17.29 -0.82
CA ILE A 37 -6.06 17.20 -1.60
C ILE A 37 -6.94 16.10 -1.01
N ILE A 38 -6.37 14.92 -0.75
CA ILE A 38 -7.09 13.79 -0.16
C ILE A 38 -7.64 14.19 1.22
N GLN A 39 -6.81 14.79 2.07
CA GLN A 39 -7.23 15.20 3.40
C GLN A 39 -8.32 16.28 3.34
N GLY A 40 -8.20 17.27 2.44
CA GLY A 40 -9.21 18.30 2.23
C GLY A 40 -10.55 17.71 1.83
N PHE A 41 -10.56 16.85 0.82
CA PHE A 41 -11.76 16.14 0.37
C PHE A 41 -12.43 15.37 1.50
N VAL A 42 -11.66 14.56 2.22
CA VAL A 42 -12.15 13.73 3.33
C VAL A 42 -12.76 14.59 4.45
N LYS A 43 -12.10 15.69 4.84
CA LYS A 43 -12.61 16.61 5.86
C LYS A 43 -13.89 17.32 5.45
N GLU A 44 -14.02 17.69 4.19
CA GLU A 44 -15.20 18.38 3.65
C GLU A 44 -16.40 17.44 3.52
N HIS A 45 -16.19 16.19 3.09
CA HIS A 45 -17.27 15.30 2.68
C HIS A 45 -17.80 14.40 3.80
N ILE A 46 -16.96 13.99 4.77
CA ILE A 46 -17.40 13.12 5.87
C ILE A 46 -18.54 13.75 6.70
N PRO A 47 -18.52 15.04 7.08
CA PRO A 47 -19.62 15.64 7.85
C PRO A 47 -20.97 15.56 7.13
N ASN A 48 -20.95 15.60 5.80
CA ASN A 48 -22.13 15.51 4.94
C ASN A 48 -22.58 14.06 4.69
N ALA A 49 -21.72 13.07 4.94
CA ALA A 49 -22.02 11.65 4.83
C ALA A 49 -21.25 10.84 5.91
N PRO A 50 -21.64 10.90 7.19
CA PRO A 50 -20.86 10.30 8.29
C PRO A 50 -20.51 8.80 8.12
N PRO A 51 -21.40 7.93 7.57
CA PRO A 51 -21.05 6.54 7.33
C PRO A 51 -19.90 6.31 6.33
N LEU A 52 -19.58 7.30 5.49
CA LEU A 52 -18.52 7.22 4.50
C LEU A 52 -17.14 6.98 5.14
N ALA A 53 -16.89 7.54 6.33
CA ALA A 53 -15.64 7.34 7.05
C ALA A 53 -15.38 5.84 7.31
N ALA A 54 -16.38 5.13 7.84
CA ALA A 54 -16.29 3.71 8.10
C ALA A 54 -16.21 2.90 6.80
N ALA A 55 -16.92 3.31 5.74
CA ALA A 55 -16.89 2.66 4.45
C ALA A 55 -15.48 2.71 3.80
N LEU A 56 -14.79 3.87 3.84
CA LEU A 56 -13.44 4.01 3.29
C LEU A 56 -12.42 3.12 4.03
N LEU A 57 -12.51 3.07 5.36
CA LEU A 57 -11.65 2.17 6.17
C LEU A 57 -11.92 0.70 5.85
N ARG A 58 -13.19 0.32 5.74
CA ARG A 58 -13.57 -1.05 5.36
C ARG A 58 -13.09 -1.41 3.96
N LEU A 59 -13.17 -0.48 3.01
CA LEU A 59 -12.70 -0.70 1.65
C LEU A 59 -11.19 -0.95 1.61
N HIS A 60 -10.41 -0.12 2.31
CA HIS A 60 -8.95 -0.33 2.42
C HIS A 60 -8.61 -1.68 3.04
N PHE A 61 -9.27 -2.05 4.14
CA PHE A 61 -9.10 -3.37 4.75
C PHE A 61 -9.43 -4.51 3.77
N HIS A 62 -10.57 -4.42 3.07
CA HIS A 62 -11.01 -5.45 2.13
C HIS A 62 -10.04 -5.62 0.96
N ASP A 63 -9.53 -4.54 0.39
CA ASP A 63 -8.57 -4.55 -0.73
C ASP A 63 -7.22 -5.17 -0.30
N CYS A 64 -6.80 -4.93 0.93
CA CYS A 64 -5.56 -5.51 1.45
C CYS A 64 -5.68 -7.00 1.83
N PHE A 65 -6.83 -7.42 2.38
CA PHE A 65 -6.97 -8.75 2.98
C PHE A 65 -7.68 -9.77 2.08
N VAL A 66 -8.49 -9.35 1.11
CA VAL A 66 -9.20 -10.25 0.20
C VAL A 66 -8.54 -10.16 -1.18
N ARG A 67 -7.78 -11.19 -1.53
CA ARG A 67 -7.14 -11.36 -2.84
C ARG A 67 -7.78 -12.50 -3.63
#